data_AF-A0A1Y4J644-F1
#
_entry.id   AF-A0A1Y4J644-F1
#
_cell.length_a   1.000
_cell.length_b   1.000
_cell.length_c   1.000
_cell.angle_alpha   90.00
_cell.angle_beta   90.00
_cell.angle_gamma   90.00
#
_symmetry.space_group_name_H-M   'P 1'
#
loop_
_entity.id
_entity.type
_entity.pdbx_description
1 polymer ?
#
loop_
_entity_poly.entity_id
_entity_poly.type
_entity_poly.pdbx_seq_one_letter_code
_entity_poly.pdbx_strand_id
1 'polypeptide(L)'
;MKDTRTLLQRLTWTWRKCLVFESYRLDTMSQARQILAENFIFYTEEWLNRDYHDRYFYSRSVDNTRYELYVDKKDFAVAMDLLETNGLSGI
;
A
#
# COMPACT_ATOMS: atom_id res chain seq x y z
N MET A 1 11.22 10.68 -3.82
CA MET A 1 12.08 9.94 -2.87
C MET A 1 13.04 9.07 -3.69
N LYS A 2 14.35 9.04 -3.39
CA LYS A 2 15.30 8.17 -4.10
C LYS A 2 15.01 6.71 -3.71
N ASP A 3 14.96 5.81 -4.68
CA ASP A 3 14.76 4.38 -4.44
C ASP A 3 16.02 3.79 -3.76
N THR A 4 15.97 3.65 -2.44
CA THR A 4 17.06 3.17 -1.56
C THR A 4 17.15 1.65 -1.49
N ARG A 5 16.31 0.92 -2.23
CA ARG A 5 16.37 -0.54 -2.30
C ARG A 5 17.70 -1.02 -2.86
N THR A 6 18.25 -2.07 -2.25
CA THR A 6 19.42 -2.78 -2.80
C THR A 6 19.07 -3.47 -4.11
N LEU A 7 20.06 -3.78 -4.95
CA LEU A 7 19.85 -4.42 -6.26
C LEU A 7 19.04 -5.73 -6.15
N LEU A 8 19.33 -6.53 -5.12
CA LEU A 8 18.64 -7.80 -4.86
C LEU A 8 17.19 -7.60 -4.43
N GLN A 9 16.90 -6.54 -3.66
CA GLN A 9 15.53 -6.16 -3.33
C GLN A 9 14.76 -5.71 -4.57
N ARG A 10 15.38 -4.99 -5.50
CA ARG A 10 14.74 -4.60 -6.76
C ARG A 10 14.43 -5.83 -7.64
N LEU A 11 15.36 -6.78 -7.75
CA LEU A 11 15.18 -7.99 -8.56
C LEU A 11 14.13 -8.95 -8.01
N THR A 12 13.95 -8.97 -6.69
CA THR A 12 12.99 -9.88 -6.02
C THR A 12 11.70 -9.19 -5.60
N TRP A 13 11.56 -7.88 -5.86
CA TRP A 13 10.46 -7.06 -5.36
C TRP A 13 9.09 -7.61 -5.75
N THR A 14 8.90 -7.97 -7.02
CA THR A 14 7.62 -8.50 -7.54
C THR A 14 7.15 -9.77 -6.82
N TRP A 15 8.07 -10.57 -6.27
CA TRP A 15 7.76 -11.84 -5.60
C TRP A 15 7.77 -11.73 -4.06
N ARG A 16 8.31 -10.65 -3.52
CA ARG A 16 8.48 -10.43 -2.07
C ARG A 16 7.64 -9.27 -1.55
N LYS A 17 6.99 -8.50 -2.43
CA LYS A 17 6.07 -7.44 -2.02
C LYS A 17 4.80 -8.06 -1.41
N CYS A 18 4.40 -7.58 -0.25
CA CYS A 18 3.19 -7.99 0.45
C CYS A 18 2.31 -6.77 0.64
N LEU A 19 1.03 -6.87 0.24
CA LEU A 19 0.03 -5.83 0.45
C LEU A 19 -0.21 -5.68 1.96
N VAL A 20 -0.09 -4.46 2.49
CA VAL A 20 -0.31 -4.16 3.92
C VAL A 20 -1.45 -3.19 4.16
N PHE A 21 -1.81 -2.40 3.15
CA PHE A 21 -2.86 -1.41 3.28
C PHE A 21 -3.47 -1.11 1.92
N GLU A 22 -4.79 -1.03 1.88
CA GLU A 22 -5.52 -0.54 0.72
C GLU A 22 -6.55 0.52 1.14
N SER A 23 -6.74 1.52 0.30
CA SER A 23 -7.81 2.50 0.52
C SER A 23 -8.21 3.19 -0.77
N TYR A 24 -9.48 3.60 -0.82
CA TYR A 24 -10.00 4.50 -1.86
C TYR A 24 -9.85 5.97 -1.47
N ARG A 25 -9.48 6.28 -0.21
CA ARG A 25 -9.35 7.64 0.30
C ARG A 25 -7.88 8.06 0.40
N LEU A 26 -7.50 9.07 -0.38
CA LEU A 26 -6.16 9.67 -0.39
C LEU A 26 -5.68 10.13 0.99
N ASP A 27 -6.58 10.62 1.85
CA ASP A 27 -6.22 11.06 3.21
C ASP A 27 -5.71 9.89 4.06
N THR A 28 -6.45 8.79 4.10
CA THR A 28 -6.06 7.57 4.84
C THR A 28 -4.81 6.92 4.27
N MET A 29 -4.66 6.95 2.95
CA MET A 29 -3.46 6.50 2.25
C MET A 29 -2.24 7.34 2.64
N SER A 30 -2.42 8.65 2.75
CA SER A 30 -1.35 9.57 3.16
C SER A 30 -0.92 9.34 4.61
N GLN A 31 -1.86 9.04 5.51
CA GLN A 31 -1.55 8.65 6.89
C GLN A 31 -0.76 7.34 6.96
N ALA A 32 -1.19 6.30 6.24
CA ALA A 32 -0.48 5.03 6.19
C ALA A 32 0.96 5.20 5.66
N ARG A 33 1.14 6.00 4.60
CA ARG A 33 2.46 6.34 4.06
C ARG A 33 3.36 7.03 5.07
N GLN A 34 2.80 7.97 5.83
CA GLN A 34 3.53 8.70 6.84
C GLN A 34 4.01 7.76 7.96
N ILE A 35 3.12 6.92 8.48
CA ILE A 35 3.43 5.95 9.54
C ILE A 35 4.55 4.99 9.11
N LEU A 36 4.48 4.43 7.89
CA LEU A 36 5.53 3.55 7.39
C LEU A 36 6.86 4.30 7.19
N ALA A 37 6.82 5.53 6.67
CA ALA A 37 8.03 6.34 6.46
C ALA A 37 8.71 6.74 7.78
N GLU A 38 7.93 7.14 8.79
CA GLU A 38 8.43 7.52 10.12
C GLU A 38 9.10 6.35 10.85
N ASN A 39 8.67 5.12 10.58
CA ASN A 39 9.24 3.89 11.14
C ASN A 39 10.31 3.24 10.25
N PHE A 40 10.81 3.98 9.24
CA PHE A 40 11.83 3.51 8.29
C PHE A 40 11.46 2.23 7.53
N ILE A 41 10.16 1.96 7.36
CA ILE A 41 9.65 0.83 6.59
C ILE A 41 9.55 1.25 5.13
N PHE A 42 10.25 0.52 4.27
CA PHE A 42 10.18 0.76 2.82
C PHE A 42 8.87 0.22 2.24
N TYR A 43 8.14 1.08 1.55
CA TYR A 43 6.91 0.73 0.86
C TYR A 43 6.96 1.11 -0.64
N THR A 44 6.12 0.46 -1.43
CA THR A 44 5.75 0.86 -2.78
C THR A 44 4.26 1.10 -2.82
N GLU A 45 3.88 2.21 -3.43
CA GLU A 45 2.50 2.56 -3.71
C GLU A 45 2.16 2.13 -5.13
N GLU A 46 1.08 1.36 -5.27
CA GLU A 46 0.48 1.02 -6.55
C GLU A 46 -0.96 1.54 -6.55
N TRP A 47 -1.46 1.87 -7.73
CA TRP A 47 -2.85 2.30 -7.90
C TRP A 47 -3.51 1.46 -8.99
N LEU A 48 -4.68 0.92 -8.66
CA LEU A 48 -5.50 0.15 -9.58
C LEU A 48 -6.71 0.99 -9.96
N ASN A 49 -6.89 1.17 -11.26
CA ASN A 49 -8.07 1.83 -11.80
C ASN A 49 -9.22 0.81 -11.88
N ARG A 50 -10.39 1.12 -11.29
CA ARG A 50 -11.53 0.19 -11.16
C ARG A 50 -12.06 -0.40 -12.48
N ASP A 51 -11.76 0.21 -13.62
CA ASP A 51 -12.19 -0.26 -14.95
C ASP A 51 -11.77 -1.72 -15.24
N TYR A 52 -10.78 -2.26 -14.53
CA TYR A 52 -10.30 -3.63 -14.74
C TYR A 52 -11.06 -4.71 -13.96
N HIS A 53 -11.87 -4.34 -12.94
CA HIS A 53 -12.49 -5.32 -12.02
C HIS A 53 -14.02 -5.36 -12.04
N ASP A 54 -14.71 -4.27 -12.35
CA ASP A 54 -16.17 -4.20 -12.23
C ASP A 54 -16.90 -4.14 -13.59
N ARG A 55 -17.14 -5.31 -14.20
CA ARG A 55 -18.15 -5.46 -15.27
C ARG A 55 -19.60 -5.32 -14.75
N TYR A 56 -19.84 -5.17 -13.45
CA TYR A 56 -21.17 -5.40 -12.87
C TYR A 56 -21.73 -4.36 -11.89
N PHE A 57 -21.07 -3.23 -11.60
CA PHE A 57 -21.67 -2.24 -10.69
C PHE A 57 -21.71 -0.81 -11.26
N TYR A 58 -22.94 -0.32 -11.42
CA TYR A 58 -23.26 1.02 -11.89
C TYR A 58 -23.05 2.09 -10.80
N SER A 59 -22.39 3.17 -11.23
CA SER A 59 -22.53 4.57 -10.81
C SER A 59 -22.84 4.87 -9.34
N ARG A 60 -21.86 5.46 -8.64
CA ARG A 60 -21.83 6.90 -8.31
C ARG A 60 -20.69 7.17 -7.32
N SER A 61 -19.97 8.25 -7.60
CA SER A 61 -19.21 9.11 -6.68
C SER A 61 -17.85 8.64 -6.13
N VAL A 62 -16.87 9.54 -6.32
CA VAL A 62 -15.57 9.76 -5.65
C VAL A 62 -14.50 8.69 -5.86
N ASP A 63 -13.48 9.06 -6.64
CA ASP A 63 -12.19 8.39 -6.84
C ASP A 63 -12.25 6.86 -7.03
N ASN A 64 -12.41 6.45 -8.28
CA ASN A 64 -12.35 5.05 -8.74
C ASN A 64 -10.96 4.40 -8.64
N THR A 65 -10.01 5.06 -7.99
CA THR A 65 -8.63 4.61 -7.86
C THR A 65 -8.45 3.97 -6.50
N ARG A 66 -8.22 2.66 -6.47
CA ARG A 66 -7.80 1.95 -5.25
C ARG A 66 -6.29 2.14 -5.11
N TYR A 67 -5.87 2.70 -4.00
CA TYR A 67 -4.48 2.84 -3.65
C TYR A 67 -4.07 1.65 -2.77
N GLU A 68 -2.90 1.09 -3.05
CA GLU A 68 -2.37 -0.09 -2.38
C GLU A 68 -0.93 0.18 -1.94
N LEU A 69 -0.62 -0.15 -0.69
CA LEU A 69 0.73 -0.10 -0.13
C LEU A 69 1.27 -1.51 0.01
N TYR A 70 2.45 -1.69 -0.56
CA TYR A 70 3.19 -2.93 -0.49
C TYR A 70 4.51 -2.72 0.25
N VAL A 71 4.86 -3.65 1.14
CA VAL A 71 6.16 -3.68 1.83
C VAL A 71 6.91 -4.96 1.51
N ASP A 72 8.19 -5.04 1.86
CA ASP A 72 8.94 -6.29 1.78
C ASP A 72 8.38 -7.31 2.77
N LYS A 73 8.28 -8.58 2.37
CA LYS A 73 7.83 -9.70 3.21
C LYS A 73 8.48 -9.75 4.59
N LYS A 74 9.74 -9.32 4.71
CA LYS A 74 10.45 -9.29 6.00
C LYS A 74 9.86 -8.26 6.98
N ASP A 75 9.31 -7.16 6.47
CA ASP A 75 8.76 -6.05 7.25
C ASP A 75 7.23 -6.15 7.40
N PHE A 76 6.61 -7.14 6.74
CA PHE A 76 5.16 -7.30 6.66
C PHE A 76 4.45 -7.34 8.03
N ALA A 77 4.90 -8.21 8.94
CA ALA A 77 4.26 -8.36 10.25
C ALA A 77 4.35 -7.07 11.08
N VAL A 78 5.50 -6.40 11.03
CA VAL A 78 5.72 -5.13 11.74
C VAL A 78 4.88 -4.02 11.13
N ALA A 79 4.81 -3.95 9.80
CA ALA A 79 4.00 -2.95 9.10
C ALA A 79 2.51 -3.10 9.39
N MET A 80 1.99 -4.34 9.42
CA MET A 80 0.59 -4.61 9.75
C MET A 80 0.25 -4.18 11.18
N ASP A 81 1.03 -4.64 12.17
CA ASP A 81 0.83 -4.32 13.59
C ASP A 81 0.91 -2.81 13.85
N LEU A 82 1.86 -2.13 13.19
CA LEU A 82 2.03 -0.68 13.28
C LEU A 82 0.83 0.08 12.73
N LEU A 83 0.31 -0.33 11.56
CA LEU A 83 -0.86 0.31 10.96
C LEU A 83 -2.12 0.06 11.80
N GLU A 84 -2.33 -1.16 12.28
CA GLU A 84 -3.45 -1.52 13.17
C GLU A 84 -3.41 -0.71 14.48
N THR A 85 -2.25 -0.60 15.11
CA THR A 85 -2.05 0.19 16.34
C THR A 85 -2.38 1.67 16.14
N ASN A 86 -2.20 2.18 14.92
CA ASN A 86 -2.56 3.56 14.55
C ASN A 86 -3.99 3.70 14.01
N GLY A 87 -4.82 2.67 14.13
CA GLY A 87 -6.23 2.69 13.72
C GLY A 87 -6.44 2.58 12.21
N LEU A 88 -5.42 2.17 11.46
CA LEU A 88 -5.46 1.93 10.02
C LEU A 88 -5.47 0.43 9.76
N SER A 89 -6.64 -0.20 9.91
CA SER A 89 -6.84 -1.59 9.47
C SER A 89 -7.02 -1.63 7.96
N GLY A 90 -6.09 -2.32 7.30
CA GLY A 90 -5.87 -2.20 5.85
C GLY A 90 -6.32 -3.38 5.00
N ILE A 91 -6.92 -4.43 5.55
CA ILE A 91 -7.38 -5.64 4.82
C ILE A 91 -8.62 -6.22 5.50
#